data_AF-A0A2S0IDR0-F1
#
_entry.id   AF-A0A2S0IDR0-F1
#
_cell.length_a   1.000
_cell.length_b   1.000
_cell.length_c   1.000
_cell.angle_alpha   90.00
_cell.angle_beta   90.00
_cell.angle_gamma   90.00
#
_symmetry.space_group_name_H-M   'P 1'
#
loop_
_entity.id
_entity.type
_entity.pdbx_description
1 polymer ?
#
loop_
_entity_poly.entity_id
_entity_poly.type
_entity_poly.pdbx_seq_one_letter_code
_entity_poly.pdbx_strand_id
1 'polypeptide(L)'
;MKLTTLKPRIAMAASRLAVAPTPSTKRMTGRKLQNRRLRVWSADPHCAHCGALTVYPEGFELDHKVSLNDGGADTDENSQVLCVSRDPHGRKVGCHDAKTRQDMGYRSRT
;
A
#
# COMPACT_ATOMS: atom_id res chain seq x y z
N MET A 1 44.90 36.80 19.83
CA MET A 1 44.68 35.93 21.00
C MET A 1 43.64 34.89 20.65
N LYS A 2 43.91 33.59 20.90
CA LYS A 2 42.97 32.49 20.61
C LYS A 2 42.34 32.04 21.93
N LEU A 3 41.01 32.11 22.03
CA LEU A 3 40.28 31.61 23.19
C LEU A 3 40.13 30.10 23.08
N THR A 4 40.62 29.38 24.09
CA THR A 4 40.47 27.93 24.24
C THR A 4 39.17 27.64 24.99
N THR A 5 38.24 26.93 24.37
CA THR A 5 36.98 26.52 25.00
C THR A 5 37.11 25.13 25.63
N LEU A 6 36.44 24.92 26.77
CA LEU A 6 36.39 23.63 27.45
C LEU A 6 35.52 22.64 26.69
N LYS A 7 35.94 21.37 26.70
CA LYS A 7 35.23 20.27 26.03
C LYS A 7 33.91 19.98 26.77
N PRO A 8 32.76 19.98 26.10
CA PRO A 8 31.47 19.72 26.76
C PRO A 8 31.45 18.29 27.33
N ARG A 9 31.05 18.16 28.61
CA ARG A 9 31.03 16.89 29.37
C ARG A 9 29.65 16.25 29.46
N ILE A 10 28.64 16.80 28.80
CA ILE A 10 27.28 16.26 28.82
C ILE A 10 27.19 15.15 27.78
N ALA A 11 27.05 13.91 28.24
CA ALA A 11 26.74 12.78 27.37
C ALA A 11 25.25 12.82 27.01
N MET A 12 24.93 12.63 25.72
CA MET A 12 23.54 12.52 25.28
C MET A 12 22.91 11.26 25.90
N ALA A 13 21.75 11.41 26.54
CA ALA A 13 21.00 10.28 27.05
C ALA A 13 20.57 9.38 25.87
N ALA A 14 20.82 8.07 25.96
CA ALA A 14 20.36 7.13 24.97
C ALA A 14 18.83 7.18 24.87
N SER A 15 18.31 7.34 23.65
CA SER A 15 16.87 7.31 23.40
C SER A 15 16.32 5.96 23.85
N ARG A 16 15.42 5.97 24.84
CA ARG A 16 14.74 4.76 25.37
C ARG A 16 13.48 4.39 24.59
N LEU A 17 13.17 5.13 23.53
CA LEU A 17 12.02 4.83 22.68
C LEU A 17 12.38 3.64 21.80
N ALA A 18 11.78 2.49 22.09
CA ALA A 18 11.75 1.38 21.16
C ALA A 18 11.16 1.89 19.84
N VAL A 19 11.90 1.68 18.75
CA VAL A 19 11.37 1.92 17.40
C VAL A 19 10.14 1.02 17.26
N ALA A 20 8.96 1.62 17.15
CA ALA A 20 7.75 0.86 16.85
C ALA A 20 8.03 0.00 15.60
N PRO A 21 7.66 -1.29 15.58
CA PRO A 21 7.80 -2.09 14.38
C PRO A 21 6.98 -1.40 13.29
N THR A 22 7.65 -0.69 12.40
CA THR A 22 7.02 -0.19 11.20
C THR A 22 6.87 -1.40 10.28
N PRO A 23 5.69 -1.66 9.69
CA PRO A 23 5.59 -2.59 8.58
C PRO A 23 6.20 -1.91 7.34
N SER A 24 7.51 -1.68 7.41
CA SER A 24 8.35 -1.14 6.36
C SER A 24 9.40 -2.18 6.00
N THR A 25 8.96 -3.42 5.80
CA THR A 25 9.66 -4.27 4.83
C THR A 25 9.57 -3.51 3.52
N LYS A 26 10.71 -3.06 2.99
CA LYS A 26 10.86 -2.24 1.78
C LYS A 26 9.80 -2.63 0.72
N ARG A 27 8.81 -1.77 0.51
CA ARG A 27 7.70 -2.05 -0.43
C ARG A 27 8.24 -2.32 -1.83
N MET A 28 7.62 -3.25 -2.55
CA MET A 28 7.98 -3.54 -3.93
C MET A 28 7.70 -2.31 -4.81
N THR A 29 8.70 -1.89 -5.59
CA THR A 29 8.58 -0.72 -6.47
C THR A 29 9.19 -0.98 -7.84
N GLY A 30 8.97 -0.05 -8.77
CA GLY A 30 9.60 -0.03 -10.10
C GLY A 30 9.27 -1.26 -10.94
N ARG A 31 10.27 -1.76 -11.68
CA ARG A 31 10.11 -2.89 -12.63
C ARG A 31 9.55 -4.15 -11.97
N LYS A 32 9.95 -4.45 -10.73
CA LYS A 32 9.44 -5.63 -10.01
C LYS A 32 7.92 -5.54 -9.79
N LEU A 33 7.43 -4.36 -9.40
CA LEU A 33 6.00 -4.11 -9.22
C LEU A 33 5.25 -4.22 -10.55
N GLN A 34 5.78 -3.65 -11.63
CA GLN A 34 5.15 -3.73 -12.96
C GLN A 34 5.08 -5.17 -13.47
N ASN A 35 6.14 -5.97 -13.29
CA ASN A 35 6.14 -7.39 -13.64
C ASN A 35 5.10 -8.18 -12.85
N ARG A 36 4.95 -7.90 -11.55
CA ARG A 36 3.92 -8.51 -10.72
C ARG A 36 2.51 -8.12 -11.17
N ARG A 37 2.28 -6.82 -11.45
CA ARG A 37 1.00 -6.34 -12.00
C ARG A 37 0.62 -7.11 -13.27
N LEU A 38 1.54 -7.22 -14.21
CA LEU A 38 1.30 -7.97 -15.45
C LEU A 38 1.07 -9.46 -15.18
N ARG A 39 1.87 -10.10 -14.33
CA ARG A 39 1.77 -11.53 -14.03
C ARG A 39 0.43 -11.89 -13.38
N VAL A 40 0.03 -11.15 -12.35
CA VAL A 40 -1.24 -11.42 -11.66
C VAL A 40 -2.44 -11.13 -12.58
N TRP A 41 -2.41 -10.01 -13.31
CA TRP A 41 -3.48 -9.68 -14.26
C TRP A 41 -3.58 -10.66 -15.43
N SER A 42 -2.45 -11.15 -15.94
CA SER A 42 -2.46 -12.10 -17.07
C SER A 42 -2.96 -13.50 -16.66
N ALA A 43 -2.89 -13.83 -15.36
CA ALA A 43 -3.43 -15.09 -14.84
C ALA A 43 -4.97 -15.05 -14.77
N ASP A 44 -5.52 -13.92 -14.31
CA ASP A 44 -6.96 -13.64 -14.37
C ASP A 44 -7.19 -12.11 -14.47
N PRO A 45 -7.68 -11.61 -15.62
CA PRO A 45 -7.86 -10.18 -15.84
C PRO A 45 -9.20 -9.65 -15.29
N HIS A 46 -9.98 -10.46 -14.57
CA HIS A 46 -11.26 -10.04 -14.01
C HIS A 46 -11.11 -9.49 -12.59
N CYS A 47 -11.98 -8.55 -12.24
CA CYS A 47 -12.10 -8.04 -10.88
C CYS A 47 -12.52 -9.18 -9.94
N ALA A 48 -11.73 -9.44 -8.90
CA ALA A 48 -11.99 -10.52 -7.96
C ALA A 48 -13.30 -10.37 -7.17
N HIS A 49 -13.88 -9.16 -7.10
CA HIS A 49 -15.12 -8.90 -6.39
C HIS A 49 -16.35 -8.95 -7.30
N CYS A 50 -16.31 -8.33 -8.48
CA CYS A 50 -17.49 -8.22 -9.36
C CYS A 50 -17.42 -9.06 -10.63
N GLY A 51 -16.29 -9.72 -10.91
CA GLY A 51 -16.10 -10.55 -12.10
C GLY A 51 -15.99 -9.79 -13.43
N ALA A 52 -16.05 -8.45 -13.42
CA ALA A 52 -15.90 -7.65 -14.63
C ALA A 52 -14.46 -7.71 -15.17
N LEU A 53 -14.30 -7.86 -16.48
CA LEU A 53 -12.99 -7.78 -17.14
C LEU A 53 -12.39 -6.38 -16.94
N THR A 54 -11.16 -6.30 -16.44
CA THR A 54 -10.46 -5.02 -16.27
C THR A 54 -9.48 -4.76 -17.41
N VAL A 55 -9.32 -3.49 -17.75
CA VAL A 55 -8.36 -3.05 -18.77
C VAL A 55 -6.95 -3.06 -18.18
N TYR A 56 -5.92 -3.23 -19.01
CA TYR A 56 -4.51 -3.10 -18.62
C TYR A 56 -3.85 -1.97 -19.42
N PRO A 57 -2.93 -1.17 -18.83
CA PRO A 57 -2.51 -1.18 -17.42
C PRO A 57 -3.45 -0.39 -16.49
N GLU A 58 -4.43 0.30 -17.07
CA GLU A 58 -5.38 1.20 -16.41
C GLU A 58 -6.74 0.52 -16.23
N GLY A 59 -7.52 0.90 -15.20
CA GLY A 59 -8.84 0.32 -14.94
C GLY A 59 -8.85 -0.76 -13.86
N PHE A 60 -7.68 -1.07 -13.30
CA PHE A 60 -7.56 -1.85 -12.07
C PHE A 60 -6.43 -1.34 -11.17
N GLU A 61 -6.53 -1.73 -9.91
CA GLU A 61 -5.41 -1.71 -8.99
C GLU A 61 -5.16 -3.12 -8.48
N LEU A 62 -3.88 -3.45 -8.31
CA LEU A 62 -3.46 -4.70 -7.70
C LEU A 62 -3.47 -4.48 -6.19
N ASP A 63 -4.45 -5.06 -5.52
CA ASP A 63 -4.67 -4.88 -4.08
C ASP A 63 -4.41 -6.16 -3.32
N HIS A 64 -4.17 -6.05 -2.01
CA HIS A 64 -3.99 -7.20 -1.14
C HIS A 64 -5.34 -7.76 -0.69
N LYS A 65 -5.52 -9.08 -0.63
CA LYS A 65 -6.75 -9.73 -0.11
C LYS A 65 -6.89 -9.45 1.39
N VAL A 66 -5.84 -9.71 2.15
CA VAL A 66 -5.67 -9.22 3.52
C VAL A 66 -4.74 -8.02 3.47
N SER A 67 -5.16 -6.88 4.03
CA SER A 67 -4.37 -5.65 4.00
C SER A 67 -3.03 -5.85 4.73
N LEU A 68 -1.98 -5.13 4.30
CA LEU A 68 -0.69 -5.17 4.99
C LEU A 68 -0.78 -4.68 6.45
N ASN A 69 -1.72 -3.76 6.73
CA ASN A 69 -1.95 -3.23 8.07
C ASN A 69 -2.57 -4.28 9.00
N ASP A 70 -3.37 -5.19 8.44
CA ASP A 70 -4.00 -6.31 9.16
C ASP A 70 -3.13 -7.58 9.15
N GLY A 71 -1.84 -7.46 8.81
CA GLY A 71 -0.88 -8.58 8.82
C GLY A 71 -0.83 -9.40 7.53
N GLY A 72 -1.42 -8.91 6.43
CA GLY A 72 -1.34 -9.54 5.12
C GLY A 72 0.10 -9.60 4.58
N ALA A 73 0.42 -10.66 3.83
CA ALA A 73 1.73 -10.83 3.20
C ALA A 73 1.81 -10.10 1.84
N ASP A 74 2.99 -9.58 1.47
CA ASP A 74 3.20 -8.97 0.15
C ASP A 74 3.58 -10.02 -0.91
N THR A 75 2.65 -10.94 -1.22
CA THR A 75 2.85 -12.03 -2.19
C THR A 75 1.77 -12.05 -3.27
N ASP A 76 2.01 -12.76 -4.37
CA ASP A 76 1.06 -12.85 -5.49
C ASP A 76 -0.24 -13.55 -5.06
N GLU A 77 -0.16 -14.51 -4.14
CA GLU A 77 -1.31 -15.26 -3.62
C GLU A 77 -2.25 -14.35 -2.80
N ASN A 78 -1.67 -13.39 -2.08
CA ASN A 78 -2.40 -12.35 -1.37
C ASN A 78 -2.72 -11.15 -2.28
N SER A 79 -2.38 -11.17 -3.57
CA SER A 79 -2.80 -10.13 -4.51
C SER A 79 -4.11 -10.50 -5.22
N GLN A 80 -4.86 -9.46 -5.58
CA GLN A 80 -6.06 -9.57 -6.39
C GLN A 80 -6.22 -8.34 -7.30
N VAL A 81 -6.77 -8.56 -8.49
CA VAL A 81 -7.16 -7.50 -9.42
C VAL A 81 -8.49 -6.92 -8.95
N LEU A 82 -8.54 -5.62 -8.67
CA LEU A 82 -9.80 -4.93 -8.34
C LEU A 82 -10.04 -3.77 -9.29
N CYS A 83 -11.25 -3.72 -9.86
CA CYS A 83 -11.61 -2.65 -10.78
C CYS A 83 -11.57 -1.29 -10.08
N VAL A 84 -11.13 -0.30 -10.85
CA VAL A 84 -11.14 1.10 -10.46
C VAL A 84 -11.57 1.96 -11.65
N SER A 85 -12.42 2.94 -11.38
CA SER A 85 -12.74 3.99 -12.33
C SER A 85 -12.89 5.32 -11.60
N ARG A 86 -13.23 6.38 -12.34
CA ARG A 86 -13.51 7.70 -11.80
C ARG A 86 -14.94 8.10 -12.12
N ASP A 87 -15.61 8.70 -11.15
CA ASP A 87 -16.92 9.32 -11.37
C ASP A 87 -16.80 10.67 -12.09
N PRO A 88 -17.92 11.33 -12.46
CA PRO A 88 -17.88 12.64 -13.13
C PRO A 88 -17.20 13.76 -12.32
N HIS A 89 -17.01 13.58 -11.01
CA HIS A 89 -16.30 14.51 -10.14
C HIS A 89 -14.84 14.11 -9.92
N GLY A 90 -14.34 13.11 -10.67
CA GLY A 90 -12.98 12.61 -10.59
C GLY A 90 -12.70 11.75 -9.35
N ARG A 91 -13.71 11.41 -8.54
CA ARG A 91 -13.54 10.59 -7.34
C ARG A 91 -13.34 9.14 -7.76
N LYS A 92 -12.42 8.45 -7.07
CA LYS A 92 -12.20 7.01 -7.27
C LYS A 92 -13.46 6.25 -6.87
N VAL A 93 -13.91 5.35 -7.75
CA VAL A 93 -15.04 4.44 -7.53
C VAL A 93 -14.67 3.04 -8.03
N GLY A 94 -15.48 2.04 -7.71
CA GLY A 94 -15.25 0.63 -8.05
C GLY A 94 -14.94 -0.23 -6.82
N CYS A 95 -14.67 -1.51 -7.07
CA CYS A 95 -14.47 -2.50 -6.00
C CYS A 95 -13.24 -2.19 -5.13
N HIS A 96 -12.18 -1.60 -5.71
CA HIS A 96 -11.04 -1.19 -4.90
C HIS A 96 -11.42 -0.10 -3.88
N ASP A 97 -12.19 0.92 -4.28
CA ASP A 97 -12.62 1.98 -3.34
C ASP A 97 -13.49 1.38 -2.23
N ALA A 98 -14.44 0.52 -2.59
CA ALA A 98 -15.29 -0.17 -1.63
C ALA A 98 -14.48 -0.99 -0.61
N LYS A 99 -13.48 -1.76 -1.07
CA LYS A 99 -12.60 -2.52 -0.19
C LYS A 99 -11.77 -1.62 0.72
N THR A 100 -11.15 -0.57 0.18
CA THR A 100 -10.37 0.38 0.99
C THR A 100 -11.22 0.98 2.12
N ARG A 101 -12.48 1.33 1.84
CA ARG A 101 -13.40 1.83 2.88
C ARG A 101 -13.70 0.77 3.93
N GLN A 102 -13.92 -0.48 3.52
CA GLN A 102 -14.16 -1.59 4.44
C GLN A 102 -12.95 -1.85 5.34
N ASP A 103 -11.75 -1.95 4.76
CA ASP A 103 -10.50 -2.19 5.49
C ASP A 103 -10.22 -1.06 6.50
N MET A 104 -10.57 0.18 6.15
CA MET A 104 -10.42 1.34 7.05
C MET A 104 -11.57 1.49 8.06
N GLY A 105 -12.58 0.60 8.03
CA GLY A 105 -13.75 0.67 8.93
C GLY A 105 -14.70 1.84 8.64
N TYR A 106 -14.69 2.40 7.43
CA TYR A 106 -15.58 3.50 7.06
C TYR A 106 -16.98 3.00 6.69
N ARG A 107 -18.02 3.76 7.08
CA ARG A 107 -19.41 3.49 6.67
C ARG A 107 -19.55 3.54 5.15
N SER A 108 -20.37 2.67 4.57
CA SER A 108 -20.73 2.74 3.15
C SER A 108 -21.39 4.08 2.81
N ARG A 109 -21.12 4.61 1.61
CA ARG A 109 -21.89 5.74 1.08
C ARG A 109 -23.23 5.19 0.61
N THR A 110 -24.30 5.47 1.34
CA THR A 110 -25.69 5.38 0.85
C THR A 110 -25.93 6.41 -0.24
#